data_AF-A0A924R8M6-F1
#
_entry.id   AF-A0A924R8M6-F1
#
_cell.length_a   1.000
_cell.length_b   1.000
_cell.length_c   1.000
_cell.angle_alpha   90.00
_cell.angle_beta   90.00
_cell.angle_gamma   90.00
#
_symmetry.space_group_name_H-M   'P 1'
#
loop_
_entity.id
_entity.type
_entity.pdbx_description
1 polymer ?
#
loop_
_entity_poly.entity_id
_entity_poly.type
_entity_poly.pdbx_seq_one_letter_code
_entity_poly.pdbx_strand_id
1 'polypeptide(L)'
;MGVYFLRTNLEDTDEALEWMIYNTIREIESTFRILKTDFDLRPIYHKNDSSTMAHLHLGLLAYWLVNTIRYQLKQSGINDDWKEIKRKASTQKSVLTTAQNSYDKMIQIKRCTEPTEDLRQIHHALKQQKSKPFKQIKFVVHKPPPNKIETLAIAEPGFG
;
A
#
# COMPACT_ATOMS: atom_id res chain seq x y z
N MET A 1 16.94 32.02 -5.47
CA MET A 1 15.50 32.08 -5.11
C MET A 1 14.71 31.82 -6.37
N GLY A 2 13.86 30.79 -6.39
CA GLY A 2 13.05 30.45 -7.56
C GLY A 2 11.75 31.23 -7.53
N VAL A 3 11.43 31.94 -8.61
CA VAL A 3 10.14 32.61 -8.80
C VAL A 3 9.21 31.62 -9.51
N TYR A 4 8.05 31.34 -8.93
CA TYR A 4 7.04 30.46 -9.51
C TYR A 4 5.92 31.32 -10.11
N PHE A 5 5.65 31.15 -11.40
CA PHE A 5 4.55 31.81 -12.08
C PHE A 5 3.40 30.83 -12.25
N LEU A 6 2.23 31.19 -11.73
CA LEU A 6 0.98 30.46 -11.89
C LEU A 6 0.17 31.09 -13.02
N ARG A 7 -0.34 30.27 -13.94
CA ARG A 7 -1.24 30.70 -15.01
C ARG A 7 -2.55 29.95 -14.83
N THR A 8 -3.61 30.68 -14.56
CA THR A 8 -4.99 30.16 -14.44
C THR A 8 -5.88 30.85 -15.48
N ASN A 9 -6.97 30.16 -15.86
CA ASN A 9 -8.02 30.69 -16.74
C ASN A 9 -9.30 31.00 -15.93
N LEU A 10 -9.21 30.94 -14.60
CA LEU A 10 -10.28 31.34 -13.67
C LEU A 10 -10.29 32.86 -13.56
N GLU A 11 -11.46 33.47 -13.77
CA GLU A 11 -11.66 34.90 -13.55
C GLU A 11 -12.01 35.14 -12.08
N ASP A 12 -11.37 36.15 -11.47
CA ASP A 12 -11.70 36.70 -10.14
C ASP A 12 -11.46 35.76 -8.94
N THR A 13 -10.26 35.15 -8.87
CA THR A 13 -9.87 34.28 -7.75
C THR A 13 -8.91 34.95 -6.76
N ASP A 14 -9.24 34.84 -5.47
CA ASP A 14 -8.35 35.14 -4.34
C ASP A 14 -7.01 34.42 -4.53
N GLU A 15 -5.88 35.13 -4.40
CA GLU A 15 -4.53 34.58 -4.53
C GLU A 15 -4.32 33.36 -3.60
N ALA A 16 -5.00 33.36 -2.44
CA ALA A 16 -5.01 32.23 -1.51
C ALA A 16 -5.68 30.98 -2.10
N LEU A 17 -6.74 31.15 -2.88
CA LEU A 17 -7.45 30.07 -3.56
C LEU A 17 -6.59 29.45 -4.66
N GLU A 18 -5.90 30.27 -5.47
CA GLU A 18 -4.99 29.80 -6.50
C GLU A 18 -3.82 29.01 -5.91
N TRP A 19 -3.24 29.51 -4.82
CA TRP A 19 -2.17 28.82 -4.10
C TRP A 19 -2.65 27.49 -3.50
N MET A 20 -3.88 27.45 -2.98
CA MET A 20 -4.48 26.22 -2.47
C MET A 20 -4.70 25.19 -3.58
N ILE A 21 -5.24 25.61 -4.74
CA ILE A 21 -5.45 24.73 -5.90
C ILE A 21 -4.11 24.17 -6.38
N TYR A 22 -3.09 25.01 -6.52
CA TYR A 22 -1.76 24.60 -6.93
C TYR A 22 -1.15 23.55 -6.00
N ASN A 23 -1.21 23.80 -4.69
CA ASN A 23 -0.71 22.85 -3.69
C ASN A 23 -1.50 21.53 -3.71
N THR A 24 -2.81 21.60 -3.96
CA THR A 24 -3.66 20.42 -4.10
C THR A 24 -3.24 19.57 -5.30
N ILE A 25 -3.02 20.18 -6.47
CA ILE A 25 -2.55 19.47 -7.66
C ILE A 25 -1.18 18.83 -7.41
N ARG A 26 -0.25 19.57 -6.79
CA ARG A 26 1.08 19.06 -6.44
C ARG A 26 1.01 17.87 -5.47
N GLU A 27 0.11 17.92 -4.49
CA GLU A 27 -0.13 16.83 -3.54
C GLU A 27 -0.71 15.59 -4.23
N ILE A 28 -1.67 15.80 -5.14
CA ILE A 28 -2.25 14.76 -5.98
C ILE A 28 -1.14 14.07 -6.79
N GLU A 29 -0.30 14.83 -7.50
CA GLU A 29 0.83 14.30 -8.28
C GLU A 29 1.83 13.52 -7.42
N SER A 30 2.15 14.03 -6.23
CA SER A 30 3.06 13.37 -5.30
C SER A 30 2.51 12.04 -4.80
N THR A 31 1.22 12.02 -4.46
CA THR A 31 0.50 10.83 -4.05
C THR A 31 0.45 9.80 -5.17
N PHE A 32 0.10 10.22 -6.40
CA PHE A 32 0.12 9.37 -7.59
C PHE A 32 1.50 8.78 -7.89
N ARG A 33 2.56 9.59 -7.83
CA ARG A 33 3.93 9.15 -8.04
C ARG A 33 4.33 8.08 -7.02
N ILE A 34 3.98 8.30 -5.75
CA ILE A 34 4.23 7.36 -4.67
C ILE A 34 3.47 6.05 -4.88
N LEU A 35 2.18 6.11 -5.24
CA LEU A 35 1.38 4.91 -5.50
C LEU A 35 1.90 4.13 -6.70
N LYS A 36 2.24 4.79 -7.81
CA LYS A 36 2.84 4.12 -8.97
C LYS A 36 4.14 3.40 -8.61
N THR A 37 4.91 3.97 -7.68
CA THR A 37 6.16 3.37 -7.19
C THR A 37 5.90 2.21 -6.22
N ASP A 38 4.98 2.38 -5.26
CA ASP A 38 4.73 1.41 -4.18
C ASP A 38 3.87 0.21 -4.65
N PHE A 39 3.02 0.41 -5.66
CA PHE A 39 2.06 -0.60 -6.14
C PHE A 39 2.51 -1.30 -7.43
N ASP A 40 3.70 -0.97 -7.96
CA ASP A 40 4.21 -1.37 -9.29
C ASP A 40 3.12 -1.28 -10.39
N LEU A 41 2.21 -0.32 -10.22
CA LEU A 41 1.21 0.07 -11.22
C LEU A 41 1.94 0.89 -12.27
N ARG A 42 2.84 0.27 -13.02
CA ARG A 42 3.28 0.86 -14.27
C ARG A 42 2.03 1.14 -15.09
N PRO A 43 1.95 2.31 -15.74
CA PRO A 43 0.92 2.53 -16.72
C PRO A 43 1.10 1.44 -17.77
N ILE A 44 0.23 0.45 -17.75
CA ILE A 44 0.10 -0.43 -18.89
C ILE A 44 -0.50 0.50 -19.93
N TYR A 45 0.27 0.80 -20.98
CA TYR A 45 -0.20 1.57 -22.12
C TYR A 45 -1.28 0.76 -22.84
N HIS A 46 -2.44 0.62 -22.21
CA HIS A 46 -3.60 0.03 -22.79
C HIS A 46 -4.43 1.18 -23.36
N LYS A 47 -4.50 1.24 -24.69
CA LYS A 47 -5.32 2.17 -25.47
C LYS A 47 -6.84 1.90 -25.32
N ASN A 48 -7.28 1.41 -24.16
CA ASN A 48 -8.68 1.11 -23.89
C ASN A 48 -9.19 2.05 -22.79
N ASP A 49 -10.26 2.77 -23.09
CA ASP A 49 -10.84 3.80 -22.22
C ASP A 49 -11.18 3.28 -20.82
N SER A 50 -11.50 1.99 -20.71
CA SER A 50 -11.80 1.32 -19.44
C SER A 50 -10.62 1.31 -18.44
N SER A 51 -9.39 1.03 -18.89
CA SER A 51 -8.22 1.03 -17.99
C SER A 51 -7.89 2.44 -17.53
N THR A 52 -8.00 3.42 -18.42
CA THR A 52 -7.81 4.85 -18.10
C THR A 52 -8.77 5.30 -17.01
N MET A 53 -10.06 4.96 -17.13
CA MET A 53 -11.07 5.27 -16.12
C MET A 53 -10.80 4.57 -14.78
N ALA A 54 -10.39 3.30 -14.80
CA ALA A 54 -10.02 2.57 -13.59
C ALA A 54 -8.84 3.22 -12.85
N HIS A 55 -7.81 3.67 -13.59
CA HIS A 55 -6.67 4.38 -13.02
C HIS A 55 -7.05 5.75 -12.43
N LEU A 56 -7.97 6.47 -13.07
CA LEU A 56 -8.51 7.73 -12.58
C LEU A 56 -9.25 7.54 -11.25
N HIS A 57 -10.14 6.55 -11.18
CA HIS A 57 -10.86 6.22 -9.95
C HIS A 57 -9.92 5.76 -8.83
N LEU A 58 -8.96 4.87 -9.13
CA LEU A 58 -7.98 4.42 -8.14
C LEU A 58 -7.15 5.59 -7.61
N GLY A 59 -6.80 6.52 -8.50
CA GLY A 59 -6.14 7.76 -8.16
C GLY A 59 -6.90 8.65 -7.20
N LEU A 60 -8.17 8.89 -7.50
CA LEU A 60 -9.05 9.69 -6.67
C LEU A 60 -9.23 9.07 -5.29
N LEU A 61 -9.45 7.75 -5.21
CA LEU A 61 -9.56 7.02 -3.96
C LEU A 61 -8.30 7.15 -3.10
N ALA A 62 -7.14 7.01 -3.74
CA ALA A 62 -5.88 7.09 -3.03
C ALA A 62 -5.55 8.52 -2.56
N TYR A 63 -5.90 9.54 -3.36
CA TYR A 63 -5.84 10.93 -2.91
C TYR A 63 -6.76 11.18 -1.72
N TRP A 64 -8.02 10.73 -1.78
CA TRP A 64 -8.95 10.85 -0.66
C TRP A 64 -8.41 10.20 0.61
N LEU A 65 -7.84 9.00 0.50
CA LEU A 65 -7.23 8.32 1.63
C LEU A 65 -6.09 9.12 2.24
N VAL A 66 -5.12 9.57 1.43
CA VAL A 66 -3.97 10.35 1.90
C VAL A 66 -4.40 11.67 2.51
N ASN A 67 -5.27 12.42 1.83
CA ASN A 67 -5.77 13.71 2.29
C ASN A 67 -6.55 13.56 3.61
N THR A 68 -7.36 12.50 3.75
CA THR A 68 -8.12 12.24 4.98
C THR A 68 -7.18 11.94 6.15
N ILE A 69 -6.18 11.09 5.95
CA ILE A 69 -5.17 10.78 6.98
C ILE A 69 -4.42 12.05 7.38
N ARG A 70 -3.93 12.83 6.42
CA ARG A 70 -3.21 14.07 6.70
C ARG A 70 -4.10 15.09 7.40
N TYR A 71 -5.35 15.23 7.00
CA TYR A 71 -6.31 16.13 7.65
C TYR A 71 -6.54 15.77 9.12
N GLN A 72 -6.68 14.49 9.45
CA GLN A 72 -6.80 14.03 10.83
C GLN A 72 -5.51 14.25 11.65
N LEU A 73 -4.35 14.02 11.03
CA LEU A 73 -3.05 14.27 11.66
C LEU A 73 -2.83 15.76 11.95
N LYS A 74 -3.16 16.64 11.00
CA LYS A 74 -3.07 18.10 11.17
C LYS A 74 -3.94 18.59 12.32
N GLN A 75 -5.16 18.07 12.47
CA GLN A 75 -6.02 18.38 13.61
C GLN A 75 -5.41 17.99 14.97
N SER A 76 -4.53 16.99 14.96
CA SER A 76 -3.81 16.54 16.16
C SER A 76 -2.43 17.22 16.32
N GLY A 77 -2.12 18.22 15.50
CA GLY A 77 -0.84 18.97 15.54
C GLY A 77 0.31 18.33 14.76
N ILE A 78 0.08 17.22 14.04
CA ILE A 78 1.10 16.52 13.25
C ILE A 78 1.03 17.02 11.81
N ASN A 79 2.03 17.83 11.40
CA ASN A 79 2.11 18.45 10.08
C ASN A 79 3.10 17.74 9.12
N ASP A 80 3.34 16.45 9.33
CA ASP A 80 4.28 15.68 8.53
C ASP A 80 3.85 15.54 7.06
N ASP A 81 4.83 15.50 6.17
CA ASP A 81 4.62 15.11 4.77
C ASP A 81 4.30 13.62 4.65
N TRP A 82 3.58 13.25 3.59
CA TRP A 82 3.19 11.85 3.34
C TRP A 82 4.39 10.89 3.31
N LYS A 83 5.55 11.34 2.81
CA LYS A 83 6.79 10.55 2.81
C LYS A 83 7.25 10.22 4.23
N GLU A 84 7.19 11.19 5.15
CA GLU A 84 7.57 10.99 6.55
C GLU A 84 6.54 10.13 7.30
N ILE A 85 5.25 10.34 7.04
CA ILE A 85 4.19 9.48 7.58
C ILE A 85 4.42 8.02 7.15
N LYS A 86 4.70 7.77 5.87
CA LYS A 86 5.05 6.42 5.38
C LYS A 86 6.33 5.90 6.01
N ARG A 87 7.36 6.71 6.17
CA ARG A 87 8.62 6.31 6.82
C ARG A 87 8.38 5.87 8.26
N LYS A 88 7.63 6.66 9.04
CA LYS A 88 7.22 6.34 10.41
C LYS A 88 6.35 5.07 10.45
N ALA A 89 5.38 4.93 9.55
CA ALA A 89 4.55 3.73 9.46
C ALA A 89 5.36 2.48 9.07
N SER A 90 6.42 2.63 8.29
CA SER A 90 7.26 1.52 7.84
C SER A 90 8.11 0.89 8.96
N THR A 91 8.22 1.51 10.15
CA THR A 91 8.94 0.94 11.30
C THR A 91 8.20 -0.27 11.89
N GLN A 92 6.87 -0.32 11.73
CA GLN A 92 6.08 -1.48 12.12
C GLN A 92 6.07 -2.52 10.98
N LYS A 93 6.54 -3.74 11.27
CA LYS A 93 6.60 -4.84 10.32
C LYS A 93 5.67 -5.97 10.73
N SER A 94 5.11 -6.67 9.74
CA SER A 94 4.41 -7.95 9.95
C SER A 94 5.28 -9.08 9.44
N VAL A 95 5.52 -10.07 10.30
CA VAL A 95 6.36 -11.25 10.02
C VAL A 95 5.46 -12.48 10.01
N LEU A 96 5.56 -13.29 8.96
CA LEU A 96 4.93 -14.61 8.88
C LEU A 96 6.01 -15.67 9.04
N THR A 97 5.96 -16.42 10.14
CA THR A 97 6.86 -17.54 10.40
C THR A 97 6.17 -18.83 10.05
N THR A 98 6.75 -19.61 9.14
CA THR A 98 6.26 -20.94 8.78
C THR A 98 7.22 -21.98 9.33
N ALA A 99 6.71 -22.94 10.12
CA ALA A 99 7.49 -24.00 10.74
C ALA A 99 6.79 -25.36 10.59
N GLN A 100 7.56 -26.41 10.39
CA GLN A 100 7.06 -27.78 10.31
C GLN A 100 7.22 -28.44 11.68
N ASN A 101 6.13 -28.98 12.23
CA ASN A 101 6.17 -29.71 13.49
C ASN A 101 6.70 -31.14 13.28
N SER A 102 7.13 -31.82 14.36
CA SER A 102 7.53 -33.23 14.38
C SER A 102 6.48 -34.21 13.85
N TYR A 103 5.23 -33.76 13.73
CA TYR A 103 4.10 -34.50 13.15
C TYR A 103 3.81 -34.15 11.67
N ASP A 104 4.78 -33.62 10.92
CA ASP A 104 4.66 -33.22 9.50
C ASP A 104 3.55 -32.17 9.22
N LYS A 105 3.11 -31.44 10.26
CA LYS A 105 2.09 -30.37 10.16
C LYS A 105 2.77 -29.02 9.97
N MET A 106 2.30 -28.24 9.00
CA MET A 106 2.79 -26.88 8.75
C MET A 106 2.08 -25.89 9.67
N ILE A 107 2.85 -25.17 10.48
CA ILE A 107 2.37 -24.13 11.38
C ILE A 107 2.76 -22.78 10.79
N GLN A 108 1.80 -21.90 10.59
CA GLN A 108 2.05 -20.50 10.22
C GLN A 108 1.70 -19.58 11.39
N ILE A 109 2.64 -18.75 11.81
CA ILE A 109 2.48 -17.78 12.89
C ILE A 109 2.68 -16.39 12.31
N LYS A 110 1.62 -15.58 12.28
CA LYS A 110 1.71 -14.16 11.89
C LYS A 110 1.90 -13.30 13.14
N ARG A 111 3.00 -12.54 13.20
CA ARG A 111 3.30 -11.57 14.26
C ARG A 111 3.50 -10.17 13.68
N CYS A 112 3.29 -9.16 14.51
CA CYS A 112 3.55 -7.76 14.16
C CYS A 112 4.43 -7.14 15.25
N THR A 113 5.42 -6.34 14.83
CA THR A 113 6.32 -5.66 15.75
C THR A 113 5.60 -4.55 16.52
N GLU A 114 6.15 -4.16 17.66
CA GLU A 114 5.66 -2.99 18.39
C GLU A 114 5.93 -1.73 17.56
N PRO A 115 4.97 -0.79 17.50
CA PRO A 115 5.19 0.49 16.84
C PRO A 115 6.15 1.37 17.67
N THR A 116 6.99 2.14 16.97
CA THR A 116 7.81 3.20 17.57
C THR A 116 6.95 4.31 18.16
N GLU A 117 7.52 5.14 19.05
CA GLU A 117 6.77 6.23 19.71
C GLU A 117 6.07 7.15 18.72
N ASP A 118 6.78 7.60 17.68
CA ASP A 118 6.24 8.42 16.60
C ASP A 118 5.02 7.78 15.93
N LEU A 119 5.05 6.46 15.75
CA LEU A 119 3.97 5.74 15.10
C LEU A 119 2.79 5.53 16.05
N ARG A 120 3.04 5.36 17.36
CA ARG A 120 1.97 5.36 18.39
C ARG A 120 1.22 6.68 18.40
N GLN A 121 1.91 7.81 18.28
CA GLN A 121 1.29 9.13 18.19
C GLN A 121 0.39 9.26 16.95
N ILE A 122 0.86 8.76 15.79
CA ILE A 122 0.05 8.68 14.57
C ILE A 122 -1.19 7.80 14.77
N HIS A 123 -1.05 6.61 15.37
CA HIS A 123 -2.19 5.72 15.64
C HIS A 123 -3.22 6.37 16.57
N HIS A 124 -2.75 7.09 17.60
CA HIS A 124 -3.60 7.82 18.53
C HIS A 124 -4.34 8.97 17.85
N ALA A 125 -3.65 9.76 17.04
CA ALA A 125 -4.23 10.84 16.24
C ALA A 125 -5.30 10.34 15.26
N LEU A 126 -5.08 9.17 14.66
CA LEU A 126 -6.04 8.49 13.78
C LEU A 126 -7.14 7.73 14.54
N LYS A 127 -7.22 7.87 15.87
CA LYS A 127 -8.21 7.22 16.76
C LYS A 127 -8.27 5.70 16.57
N GLN A 128 -7.14 5.09 16.23
CA GLN A 128 -7.09 3.65 16.03
C GLN A 128 -7.15 2.94 17.39
N GLN A 129 -8.23 2.21 17.64
CA GLN A 129 -8.45 1.46 18.90
C GLN A 129 -7.38 0.42 19.20
N LYS A 130 -6.60 -0.02 18.19
CA LYS A 130 -5.57 -1.05 18.33
C LYS A 130 -4.26 -0.55 17.77
N SER A 131 -3.22 -0.53 18.61
CA SER A 131 -1.85 -0.18 18.24
C SER A 131 -1.19 -1.20 17.29
N LYS A 132 -1.83 -2.35 17.07
CA LYS A 132 -1.38 -3.39 16.15
C LYS A 132 -2.50 -3.75 15.19
N PRO A 133 -2.20 -3.91 13.89
CA PRO A 133 -3.21 -4.25 12.89
C PRO A 133 -3.76 -5.67 13.06
N PHE A 134 -3.02 -6.60 13.68
CA PHE A 134 -3.43 -8.00 13.87
C PHE A 134 -3.06 -8.53 15.27
N LYS A 135 -3.91 -9.38 15.85
CA LYS A 135 -3.52 -10.26 16.97
C LYS A 135 -2.76 -11.46 16.41
N GLN A 136 -1.89 -12.11 17.20
CA GLN A 136 -1.17 -13.30 16.75
C GLN A 136 -2.17 -14.37 16.29
N ILE A 137 -2.06 -14.81 15.03
CA ILE A 137 -2.88 -15.89 14.48
C ILE A 137 -1.97 -17.08 14.19
N LYS A 138 -2.38 -18.26 14.65
CA LYS A 138 -1.71 -19.54 14.41
C LYS A 138 -2.58 -20.38 13.47
N PHE A 139 -2.06 -20.72 12.30
CA PHE A 139 -2.70 -21.65 11.38
C PHE A 139 -1.99 -23.01 11.44
N VAL A 140 -2.75 -24.09 11.34
CA VAL A 140 -2.23 -25.45 11.17
C VAL A 140 -2.72 -25.92 9.82
N VAL A 141 -1.80 -26.10 8.87
CA VAL A 141 -2.07 -26.56 7.51
C VAL A 141 -1.58 -28.00 7.38
N HIS A 142 -2.46 -28.88 6.91
CA HIS A 142 -2.12 -30.26 6.57
C HIS A 142 -1.40 -30.29 5.23
N LYS A 143 -0.39 -31.15 5.11
CA LYS A 143 0.35 -31.33 3.85
C LYS A 143 -0.63 -31.79 2.76
N PRO A 144 -0.68 -31.13 1.59
CA PRO A 144 -1.45 -31.65 0.46
C PRO A 144 -0.90 -33.02 0.05
N PRO A 145 -1.74 -33.96 -0.39
CA PRO A 145 -1.28 -35.27 -0.80
C PRO A 145 -0.28 -35.13 -1.96
N PRO A 146 0.79 -35.95 -2.00
CA PRO A 146 1.76 -35.89 -3.08
C PRO A 146 1.06 -36.15 -4.42
N ASN A 147 1.28 -35.26 -5.38
CA ASN A 147 0.81 -35.46 -6.75
C ASN A 147 1.55 -36.68 -7.31
N LYS A 148 0.84 -37.78 -7.59
CA LYS A 148 1.40 -38.91 -8.33
C LYS A 148 1.78 -38.40 -9.71
N ILE A 149 3.07 -38.29 -9.98
CA ILE A 149 3.57 -38.19 -11.35
C ILE A 149 3.39 -39.59 -11.93
N GLU A 150 2.29 -39.79 -12.67
CA GLU A 150 2.14 -40.97 -13.52
C GLU A 150 3.25 -40.94 -14.57
N THR A 151 4.30 -41.72 -14.34
CA THR A 151 5.32 -41.98 -15.35
C THR A 151 4.67 -42.89 -16.38
N LEU A 152 4.18 -42.31 -17.48
CA LEU A 152 3.83 -43.06 -18.68
C LEU A 152 5.07 -43.83 -19.12
N ALA A 153 5.06 -45.14 -18.91
CA ALA A 153 6.07 -46.05 -19.43
C ALA A 153 6.07 -45.94 -20.95
N ILE A 154 7.16 -45.41 -21.52
CA ILE A 154 7.41 -45.45 -22.96
C ILE A 154 7.69 -46.92 -23.29
N ALA A 155 6.79 -47.54 -24.06
CA ALA A 155 7.01 -48.86 -24.60
C ALA A 155 8.18 -48.82 -25.59
N GLU A 156 9.22 -49.60 -25.35
CA GLU A 156 10.27 -49.85 -26.34
C GLU A 156 9.73 -50.76 -27.46
N PRO A 157 9.95 -50.44 -28.74
CA PRO A 157 9.62 -51.35 -29.83
C PRO A 157 10.65 -52.48 -29.88
N GLY A 158 10.21 -53.69 -29.54
CA GLY A 158 11.02 -54.90 -29.70
C GLY A 158 11.30 -55.18 -31.17
N PHE A 159 12.58 -55.26 -31.53
CA PHE A 159 13.05 -55.92 -32.74
C PHE A 159 13.37 -57.37 -32.39
N GLY A 160 12.68 -58.31 -33.04
CA GLY A 160 12.87 -59.76 -32.93
C GLY A 160 11.99 -60.48 -33.93
#